data_AF-A0A2X3JQ95-F1
#
_entry.id   AF-A0A2X3JQ95-F1
#
_cell.length_a   1.000
_cell.length_b   1.000
_cell.length_c   1.000
_cell.angle_alpha   90.00
_cell.angle_beta   90.00
_cell.angle_gamma   90.00
#
_symmetry.space_group_name_H-M   'P 1'
#
loop_
_entity.id
_entity.type
_entity.pdbx_description
1 polymer ?
#
loop_
_entity_poly.entity_id
_entity_poly.type
_entity_poly.pdbx_seq_one_letter_code
_entity_poly.pdbx_strand_id
1 'polypeptide(L)'
;MSFVHQHRRKLHIAINTFAHPDGYARWQRAVDMAAQLGADALILADLAMLEYAAERYPHIERHVSVQASATNEEAINFYHRHFDVARVVLPRVLSIHQVKQLARVTPVSLEVFAFGSLCIMSERSLLSVVVSDGVSRPTP
;
A
#
# COMPACT_ATOMS: atom_id res chain seq x y z
N MET A 1 -20.15 -5.39 -4.26
CA MET A 1 -20.33 -4.67 -2.97
C MET A 1 -21.08 -5.48 -1.93
N SER A 2 -22.31 -5.94 -2.22
CA SER A 2 -23.16 -6.67 -1.27
C SER A 2 -22.45 -7.86 -0.62
N PHE A 3 -21.68 -8.66 -1.38
CA PHE A 3 -21.01 -9.84 -0.81
C PHE A 3 -19.88 -9.52 0.19
N VAL A 4 -19.07 -8.46 0.00
CA VAL A 4 -17.88 -8.20 0.83
C VAL A 4 -18.25 -7.49 2.14
N HIS A 5 -19.07 -6.43 2.05
CA HIS A 5 -19.46 -5.67 3.23
C HIS A 5 -20.49 -6.40 4.11
N GLN A 6 -21.32 -7.31 3.53
CA GLN A 6 -22.19 -8.19 4.32
C GLN A 6 -21.40 -9.12 5.26
N HIS A 7 -20.15 -9.45 4.90
CA HIS A 7 -19.29 -10.30 5.73
C HIS A 7 -18.29 -9.51 6.58
N ARG A 8 -18.48 -8.18 6.74
CA ARG A 8 -17.59 -7.27 7.49
C ARG A 8 -16.12 -7.38 7.05
N ARG A 9 -15.87 -7.58 5.75
CA ARG A 9 -14.53 -7.62 5.18
C ARG A 9 -14.18 -6.24 4.60
N LYS A 10 -12.89 -5.87 4.68
CA LYS A 10 -12.34 -4.70 4.01
C LYS A 10 -12.01 -5.03 2.55
N LEU A 11 -12.30 -4.11 1.64
CA LEU A 11 -11.97 -4.17 0.22
C LEU A 11 -10.70 -3.37 -0.04
N HIS A 12 -9.58 -4.05 -0.25
CA HIS A 12 -8.35 -3.40 -0.70
C HIS A 12 -8.19 -3.60 -2.21
N ILE A 13 -7.90 -2.53 -2.94
CA ILE A 13 -7.72 -2.58 -4.40
C ILE A 13 -6.27 -2.21 -4.74
N ALA A 14 -5.59 -3.11 -5.45
CA ALA A 14 -4.24 -2.85 -5.95
C ALA A 14 -4.28 -2.25 -7.36
N ILE A 15 -3.60 -1.12 -7.53
CA ILE A 15 -3.32 -0.47 -8.82
C ILE A 15 -1.79 -0.30 -8.88
N ASN A 16 -1.14 -1.46 -8.99
CA ASN A 16 0.31 -1.66 -8.94
C ASN A 16 0.89 -1.67 -10.36
N THR A 17 0.71 -0.59 -11.11
CA THR A 17 1.38 -0.46 -12.41
C THR A 17 1.82 0.98 -12.57
N PHE A 18 3.04 1.16 -13.07
CA PHE A 18 3.58 2.49 -13.35
C PHE A 18 2.91 3.09 -14.57
N ALA A 19 2.57 4.37 -14.49
CA ALA A 19 1.97 5.06 -15.61
C ALA A 19 3.02 5.27 -16.71
N HIS A 20 2.80 4.69 -17.88
CA HIS A 20 3.47 5.17 -19.08
C HIS A 20 3.00 6.61 -19.40
N PRO A 21 3.82 7.45 -20.04
CA PRO A 21 3.49 8.85 -20.31
C PRO A 21 2.11 9.05 -20.96
N ASP A 22 1.74 8.19 -21.93
CA ASP A 22 0.45 8.25 -22.62
C ASP A 22 -0.71 7.61 -21.83
N GLY A 23 -0.41 7.02 -20.67
CA GLY A 23 -1.31 6.23 -19.85
C GLY A 23 -1.79 6.92 -18.58
N TYR A 24 -1.33 8.13 -18.26
CA TYR A 24 -1.60 8.77 -16.96
C TYR A 24 -3.11 8.88 -16.63
N ALA A 25 -3.90 9.42 -17.55
CA ALA A 25 -5.35 9.57 -17.37
C ALA A 25 -6.07 8.22 -17.20
N ARG A 26 -5.54 7.12 -17.75
CA ARG A 26 -6.09 5.78 -17.56
C ARG A 26 -5.94 5.32 -16.12
N TRP A 27 -4.81 5.63 -15.49
CA TRP A 27 -4.54 5.24 -14.10
C TRP A 27 -5.31 6.11 -13.11
N GLN A 28 -5.47 7.41 -13.39
CA GLN A 28 -6.40 8.25 -12.62
C GLN A 28 -7.82 7.69 -12.65
N ARG A 29 -8.31 7.29 -13.84
CA ARG A 29 -9.62 6.61 -13.94
C ARG A 29 -9.67 5.30 -13.16
N ALA A 30 -8.57 4.55 -13.09
CA ALA A 30 -8.52 3.33 -12.27
C ALA A 30 -8.65 3.65 -10.78
N VAL A 31 -7.98 4.70 -10.29
CA VAL A 31 -8.14 5.20 -8.91
C VAL A 31 -9.58 5.66 -8.67
N ASP A 32 -10.14 6.45 -9.58
CA ASP A 32 -11.52 6.94 -9.46
C ASP A 32 -12.52 5.79 -9.41
N MET A 33 -12.36 4.78 -10.27
CA MET A 33 -13.21 3.58 -10.27
C MET A 33 -13.07 2.80 -8.97
N ALA A 34 -11.85 2.63 -8.44
CA ALA A 34 -11.63 1.93 -7.18
C ALA A 34 -12.30 2.67 -6.01
N ALA A 35 -12.21 4.00 -5.97
CA ALA A 35 -12.90 4.83 -4.98
C ALA A 35 -14.44 4.71 -5.10
N GLN A 36 -14.98 4.78 -6.31
CA GLN A 36 -16.42 4.61 -6.57
C GLN A 36 -16.93 3.21 -6.19
N LEU A 37 -16.08 2.19 -6.31
CA LEU A 37 -16.36 0.82 -5.87
C LEU A 37 -16.28 0.63 -4.36
N GLY A 38 -16.01 1.69 -3.59
CA GLY A 38 -15.96 1.67 -2.13
C GLY A 38 -14.73 0.95 -1.59
N ALA A 39 -13.56 1.13 -2.22
CA ALA A 39 -12.32 0.63 -1.67
C ALA A 39 -12.05 1.22 -0.28
N ASP A 40 -11.76 0.37 0.69
CA ASP A 40 -11.29 0.76 2.01
C ASP A 40 -9.81 1.17 1.98
N ALA A 41 -9.03 0.57 1.07
CA ALA A 41 -7.63 0.92 0.86
C ALA A 41 -7.19 0.79 -0.62
N LEU A 42 -6.28 1.67 -1.04
CA LEU A 42 -5.62 1.64 -2.35
C LEU A 42 -4.14 1.24 -2.18
N ILE A 43 -3.70 0.24 -2.93
CA ILE A 43 -2.29 -0.20 -2.97
C ILE A 43 -1.65 0.31 -4.26
N LEU A 44 -0.74 1.28 -4.16
CA LEU A 44 -0.20 2.04 -5.28
C LEU A 44 1.34 2.00 -5.31
N ALA A 45 1.93 2.04 -6.50
CA ALA A 45 3.39 2.06 -6.68
C ALA A 45 3.92 3.41 -7.21
N ASP A 46 3.12 4.05 -8.06
CA ASP A 46 3.49 5.27 -8.77
C ASP A 46 3.27 6.51 -7.90
N LEU A 47 4.27 7.40 -7.85
CA LEU A 47 4.24 8.61 -7.02
C LEU A 47 3.11 9.56 -7.42
N ALA A 48 2.87 9.74 -8.72
CA ALA A 48 1.84 10.64 -9.19
C ALA A 48 0.43 10.07 -8.97
N MET A 49 0.29 8.74 -8.89
CA MET A 49 -0.97 8.11 -8.43
C MET A 49 -1.17 8.21 -6.92
N LEU A 50 -0.10 8.10 -6.14
CA LEU A 50 -0.14 8.32 -4.69
C LEU A 50 -0.57 9.76 -4.36
N GLU A 51 0.01 10.73 -5.05
CA GLU A 51 -0.37 12.15 -4.96
C GLU A 51 -1.83 12.36 -5.36
N TYR A 52 -2.21 11.87 -6.54
CA TYR A 52 -3.59 12.00 -7.02
C TYR A 52 -4.62 11.41 -6.05
N ALA A 53 -4.34 10.23 -5.49
CA ALA A 53 -5.20 9.60 -4.50
C ALA A 53 -5.22 10.39 -3.18
N ALA A 54 -4.09 10.94 -2.75
CA ALA A 54 -3.98 11.78 -1.55
C ALA A 54 -4.86 13.01 -1.61
N GLU A 55 -4.81 13.72 -2.74
CA GLU A 55 -5.53 14.97 -2.93
C GLU A 55 -7.03 14.74 -3.13
N ARG A 56 -7.39 13.75 -3.95
CA ARG A 56 -8.77 13.54 -4.39
C ARG A 56 -9.60 12.67 -3.45
N TYR A 57 -8.96 11.69 -2.81
CA TYR A 57 -9.63 10.70 -1.97
C TYR A 57 -8.93 10.56 -0.60
N PRO A 58 -8.78 11.66 0.18
CA PRO A 58 -8.03 11.66 1.43
C PRO A 58 -8.60 10.73 2.51
N HIS A 59 -9.87 10.33 2.38
CA HIS A 59 -10.55 9.41 3.30
C HIS A 59 -10.26 7.93 3.03
N ILE A 60 -9.64 7.60 1.88
CA ILE A 60 -9.29 6.23 1.53
C ILE A 60 -7.86 5.95 1.99
N GLU A 61 -7.67 4.85 2.72
CA GLU A 61 -6.37 4.45 3.23
C GLU A 61 -5.43 4.14 2.04
N ARG A 62 -4.17 4.62 2.08
CA ARG A 62 -3.20 4.39 1.00
C ARG A 62 -2.05 3.54 1.48
N HIS A 63 -1.75 2.52 0.70
CA HIS A 63 -0.66 1.57 0.92
C HIS A 63 0.34 1.68 -0.23
N VAL A 64 1.61 1.58 0.10
CA VAL A 64 2.69 1.52 -0.91
C VAL A 64 2.91 0.07 -1.31
N SER A 65 2.80 -0.19 -2.61
CA SER A 65 3.04 -1.49 -3.24
C SER A 65 4.51 -1.88 -3.17
N VAL A 66 4.75 -3.19 -3.16
CA VAL A 66 6.10 -3.79 -3.25
C VAL A 66 6.90 -3.26 -4.44
N GLN A 67 6.22 -2.88 -5.52
CA GLN A 67 6.84 -2.37 -6.75
C GLN A 67 7.54 -1.02 -6.56
N ALA A 68 7.08 -0.20 -5.61
CA ALA A 68 7.74 1.06 -5.27
C ALA A 68 9.12 0.85 -4.60
N SER A 69 9.43 -0.39 -4.18
CA SER A 69 10.73 -0.79 -3.65
C SER A 69 11.21 0.08 -2.48
N ALA A 70 10.31 0.45 -1.57
CA ALA A 70 10.65 1.14 -0.33
C ALA A 70 11.42 0.19 0.62
N THR A 71 12.75 0.30 0.64
CA THR A 71 13.65 -0.62 1.37
C THR A 71 14.34 0.00 2.57
N ASN A 72 14.13 1.30 2.83
CA ASN A 72 14.78 2.04 3.90
C ASN A 72 13.81 3.01 4.58
N GLU A 73 14.20 3.47 5.77
CA GLU A 73 13.41 4.35 6.62
C GLU A 73 13.04 5.66 5.91
N GLU A 74 13.98 6.31 5.23
CA GLU A 74 13.70 7.60 4.57
C GLU A 74 12.71 7.48 3.42
N ALA A 75 12.77 6.39 2.65
CA ALA A 75 11.76 6.11 1.64
C ALA A 75 10.37 5.95 2.29
N ILE A 76 10.26 5.19 3.37
CA ILE A 76 8.99 4.98 4.09
C ILE A 76 8.46 6.30 4.67
N ASN A 77 9.34 7.08 5.30
CA ASN A 77 9.01 8.38 5.85
C ASN A 77 8.61 9.39 4.76
N PHE A 78 9.24 9.34 3.58
CA PHE A 78 8.84 10.13 2.43
C PHE A 78 7.40 9.84 2.02
N TYR A 79 7.06 8.56 1.83
CA TYR A 79 5.69 8.17 1.49
C TYR A 79 4.67 8.59 2.56
N HIS A 80 5.03 8.46 3.83
CA HIS A 80 4.19 8.91 4.94
C HIS A 80 3.98 10.44 4.95
N ARG A 81 5.05 11.23 4.83
CA ARG A 81 4.99 12.69 4.92
C ARG A 81 4.25 13.32 3.74
N HIS A 82 4.47 12.81 2.53
CA HIS A 82 3.96 13.43 1.30
C HIS A 82 2.60 12.88 0.89
N PHE A 83 2.32 11.63 1.20
CA PHE A 83 1.09 10.98 0.77
C PHE A 83 0.40 10.27 1.92
N ASP A 84 0.62 10.66 3.18
CA ASP A 84 -0.10 10.15 4.36
C ASP A 84 -0.39 8.64 4.29
N VAL A 85 0.65 7.89 3.89
CA VAL A 85 0.58 6.46 3.68
C VAL A 85 0.46 5.78 5.03
N ALA A 86 -0.54 4.90 5.14
CA ALA A 86 -0.82 4.14 6.36
C ALA A 86 -0.06 2.81 6.42
N ARG A 87 0.42 2.32 5.25
CA ARG A 87 1.11 1.03 5.16
C ARG A 87 2.12 0.95 4.01
N VAL A 88 3.24 0.25 4.24
CA VAL A 88 4.19 -0.10 3.18
C VAL A 88 4.35 -1.60 3.06
N VAL A 89 4.14 -2.15 1.86
CA VAL A 89 4.41 -3.54 1.53
C VAL A 89 5.88 -3.68 1.11
N LEU A 90 6.70 -4.32 1.94
CA LEU A 90 8.14 -4.40 1.74
C LEU A 90 8.52 -5.52 0.73
N PRO A 91 9.53 -5.28 -0.12
CA PRO A 91 10.05 -6.31 -1.00
C PRO A 91 10.84 -7.37 -0.24
N ARG A 92 10.89 -8.57 -0.82
CA ARG A 92 11.52 -9.76 -0.22
C ARG A 92 13.05 -9.75 -0.22
N VAL A 93 13.66 -8.65 -0.66
CA VAL A 93 15.12 -8.45 -0.62
C VAL A 93 15.60 -8.11 0.80
N LEU A 94 14.70 -7.68 1.70
CA LEU A 94 15.06 -7.42 3.09
C LEU A 94 15.04 -8.71 3.92
N SER A 95 16.07 -8.87 4.76
CA SER A 95 16.08 -9.87 5.82
C SER A 95 15.07 -9.53 6.92
N ILE A 96 14.61 -10.54 7.65
CA ILE A 96 13.71 -10.34 8.80
C ILE A 96 14.32 -9.41 9.88
N HIS A 97 15.65 -9.40 10.02
CA HIS A 97 16.33 -8.47 10.91
C HIS A 97 16.14 -7.02 10.44
N GLN A 98 16.36 -6.75 9.15
CA GLN A 98 16.15 -5.41 8.58
C GLN A 98 14.69 -4.96 8.69
N VAL A 99 13.73 -5.86 8.41
CA VAL A 99 12.30 -5.58 8.60
C VAL A 99 12.00 -5.17 10.04
N LYS A 100 12.53 -5.90 11.03
CA LYS A 100 12.36 -5.56 12.46
C LYS A 100 12.96 -4.22 12.83
N GLN A 101 14.10 -3.85 12.26
CA GLN A 101 14.68 -2.53 12.51
C GLN A 101 13.79 -1.42 11.93
N LEU A 102 13.32 -1.58 10.69
CA LEU A 102 12.40 -0.62 10.06
C LEU A 102 11.10 -0.48 10.85
N ALA A 103 10.52 -1.58 11.33
CA ALA A 103 9.28 -1.57 12.09
C ALA A 103 9.37 -0.74 13.39
N ARG A 104 10.56 -0.64 13.98
CA ARG A 104 10.81 0.13 15.22
C ARG A 104 10.94 1.62 15.00
N VAL A 105 11.43 2.03 13.84
CA VAL A 105 11.80 3.43 13.56
C VAL A 105 10.78 4.14 12.67
N THR A 106 9.99 3.39 11.90
CA THR A 106 9.01 3.97 10.98
C THR A 106 7.63 4.14 11.64
N PRO A 107 6.91 5.23 11.36
CA PRO A 107 5.58 5.49 11.91
C PRO A 107 4.45 4.73 11.20
N VAL A 108 4.78 3.97 10.15
CA VAL A 108 3.85 3.34 9.22
C VAL A 108 3.82 1.83 9.44
N SER A 109 2.65 1.21 9.33
CA SER A 109 2.57 -0.26 9.39
C SER A 109 3.33 -0.90 8.24
N LEU A 110 4.13 -1.93 8.52
CA LEU A 110 4.87 -2.66 7.49
C LEU A 110 4.17 -3.97 7.17
N GLU A 111 4.12 -4.35 5.91
CA GLU A 111 3.55 -5.61 5.46
C GLU A 111 4.59 -6.41 4.68
N VAL A 112 4.69 -7.71 4.98
CA VAL A 112 5.64 -8.63 4.34
C VAL A 112 4.93 -9.88 3.85
N PHE A 113 5.35 -10.41 2.71
CA PHE A 113 4.87 -11.70 2.23
C PHE A 113 5.63 -12.85 2.90
N ALA A 114 4.94 -13.60 3.78
CA ALA A 114 5.55 -14.71 4.53
C ALA A 114 5.74 -15.98 3.67
N PHE A 115 4.84 -16.25 2.73
CA PHE A 115 4.88 -17.43 1.86
C PHE A 115 4.43 -17.09 0.43
N GLY A 116 5.17 -17.56 -0.57
CA GLY A 116 4.79 -17.43 -1.98
C GLY A 116 5.95 -17.65 -2.94
N SER A 117 6.23 -18.87 -3.35
CA SER A 117 7.03 -19.12 -4.56
C SER A 117 6.23 -18.62 -5.75
N LEU A 118 6.66 -17.52 -6.39
CA LEU A 118 6.36 -17.09 -7.76
C LEU A 118 6.91 -15.67 -7.93
N CYS A 119 8.20 -15.59 -8.26
CA CYS A 119 8.81 -14.43 -8.88
C CYS A 119 8.66 -14.56 -10.40
N ILE A 120 7.49 -14.21 -10.93
CA ILE A 120 7.33 -13.72 -12.31
C ILE A 120 6.09 -12.82 -12.28
N MET A 121 6.27 -11.51 -12.24
CA MET A 121 5.38 -10.46 -12.78
C MET A 121 3.84 -10.70 -12.83
N SER A 122 3.30 -11.44 -11.86
CA SER A 122 1.91 -11.90 -11.80
C SER A 122 1.60 -12.06 -10.32
N GLU A 123 1.18 -10.96 -9.72
CA GLU A 123 0.93 -10.81 -8.30
C GLU A 123 -0.36 -11.53 -7.89
N ARG A 124 -0.29 -12.87 -7.80
CA ARG A 124 -1.25 -13.67 -7.03
C ARG A 124 -0.57 -14.11 -5.74
N SER A 125 -0.65 -13.27 -4.70
CA SER A 125 -0.16 -13.60 -3.36
C SER A 125 -1.27 -14.28 -2.54
N LEU A 126 -0.94 -15.39 -1.87
CA LEU A 126 -1.89 -16.19 -1.08
C LEU A 126 -1.96 -15.75 0.41
N LEU A 127 -0.90 -15.13 0.97
CA LEU A 127 -0.88 -14.71 2.37
C LEU A 127 0.19 -13.63 2.65
N SER A 128 -0.18 -12.52 3.29
CA SER A 128 0.72 -11.50 3.82
C SER A 128 0.56 -11.36 5.34
N VAL A 129 1.65 -10.95 6.01
CA VAL A 129 1.68 -10.70 7.46
C VAL A 129 1.94 -9.23 7.69
N VAL A 130 1.15 -8.64 8.58
CA VAL A 130 1.30 -7.25 9.03
C VAL A 130 2.24 -7.22 10.23
N VAL A 131 3.30 -6.43 10.14
CA VAL A 131 4.22 -6.12 11.23
C VAL A 131 3.93 -4.69 11.66
N SER A 132 3.29 -4.54 12.83
CA SER A 132 3.09 -3.26 13.50
C SER A 132 3.54 -3.43 14.94
N ASP A 133 4.48 -2.62 15.40
CA ASP A 133 4.76 -2.52 16.84
C ASP A 133 3.56 -1.81 17.49
N GLY A 134 2.97 -2.45 18.50
CA GLY A 134 1.68 -2.08 19.08
C GLY A 134 1.69 -0.82 19.94
N VAL A 135 2.01 0.33 19.36
CA VAL A 135 1.75 1.64 19.97
C VAL A 135 0.39 2.12 19.48
N SER A 136 -0.65 1.79 20.25
CA SER A 136 -1.94 2.46 20.14
C SER A 136 -1.76 3.94 20.48
N ARG A 137 -1.88 4.83 19.48
CA ARG A 137 -2.06 6.25 19.75
C ARG A 137 -3.54 6.51 20.07
N PRO A 138 -3.86 7.26 21.14
CA PRO A 138 -5.20 7.78 21.34
C PRO A 138 -5.50 8.77 20.20
N THR A 139 -6.69 8.64 19.61
CA THR A 139 -7.24 9.63 18.68
C THR A 139 -7.45 10.98 19.39
N PRO A 140 -7.16 12.11 18.73
CA PRO A 140 -7.52 13.43 19.24
C PRO A 140 -9.05 13.64 19.30
#